data_AF-A0A1C5PSQ8-F1
#
_entry.id   AF-A0A1C5PSQ8-F1
#
_cell.length_a   1.000
_cell.length_b   1.000
_cell.length_c   1.000
_cell.angle_alpha   90.00
_cell.angle_beta   90.00
_cell.angle_gamma   90.00
#
_symmetry.space_group_name_H-M   'P 1'
#
loop_
_entity.id
_entity.type
_entity.pdbx_description
1 polymer ?
#
loop_
_entity_poly.entity_id
_entity_poly.type
_entity_poly.pdbx_seq_one_letter_code
_entity_poly.pdbx_strand_id
1 'polypeptide(L)'
;MNKEKEKTAEELAYCVKSDIDIENIVNKFKSDLQELDYGNRVAAIKKAVERLNQGCTVNYVADGLREWYGITMEASELKALLLQSKDLLPEEERKKNIDKSLLTIERPEDGKKIDLAYLQHKYKRGYPYIDDLYRKNIFSYSGSDLCEALYFQAVYNLCKDKEEIDEYFENLKREREAAQEKEEQTTE
;
A
#
# COMPACT_ATOMS: atom_id res chain seq x y z
N MET A 1 -33.55 16.13 9.53
CA MET A 1 -33.61 15.92 8.07
C MET A 1 -32.36 15.16 7.65
N ASN A 2 -32.45 13.84 7.46
CA ASN A 2 -31.37 13.07 6.86
C ASN A 2 -31.31 13.43 5.38
N LYS A 3 -30.23 14.09 4.96
CA LYS A 3 -29.86 14.12 3.55
C LYS A 3 -29.27 12.75 3.24
N GLU A 4 -30.08 11.82 2.75
CA GLU A 4 -29.54 10.68 2.02
C GLU A 4 -28.72 11.26 0.87
N LYS A 5 -27.39 11.06 0.92
CA LYS A 5 -26.53 11.42 -0.19
C LYS A 5 -26.93 10.52 -1.36
N GLU A 6 -27.52 11.13 -2.38
CA GLU A 6 -27.83 10.48 -3.64
C GLU A 6 -26.53 9.92 -4.22
N LYS A 7 -26.43 8.59 -4.29
CA LYS A 7 -25.25 7.92 -4.84
C LYS A 7 -25.18 8.19 -6.33
N THR A 8 -23.99 8.56 -6.81
CA THR A 8 -23.73 8.81 -8.24
C THR A 8 -23.93 7.52 -9.07
N ALA A 9 -24.18 7.65 -10.37
CA ALA A 9 -24.29 6.49 -11.27
C ALA A 9 -23.05 5.58 -11.24
N GLU A 10 -21.87 6.14 -10.96
CA GLU A 10 -20.61 5.42 -10.72
C GLU A 10 -20.64 4.61 -9.41
N GLU A 11 -21.16 5.18 -8.32
CA GLU A 11 -21.37 4.48 -7.03
C GLU A 11 -22.49 3.43 -7.11
N LEU A 12 -23.49 3.63 -7.98
CA LEU A 12 -24.54 2.64 -8.25
C LEU A 12 -24.02 1.50 -9.13
N ALA A 13 -23.17 1.78 -10.12
CA ALA A 13 -22.43 0.76 -10.86
C ALA A 13 -21.51 -0.05 -9.93
N TYR A 14 -20.96 0.59 -8.89
CA TYR A 14 -20.21 -0.08 -7.82
C TYR A 14 -21.06 -1.02 -6.94
N CYS A 15 -22.39 -0.79 -6.88
CA CYS A 15 -23.32 -1.61 -6.09
C CYS A 15 -23.78 -2.87 -6.84
N VAL A 16 -23.59 -2.96 -8.16
CA VAL A 16 -23.91 -4.18 -8.93
C VAL A 16 -22.63 -4.99 -9.08
N LYS A 17 -22.27 -5.75 -8.03
CA LYS A 17 -21.31 -6.84 -8.18
C LYS A 17 -21.87 -7.79 -9.23
N SER A 18 -21.21 -7.86 -10.36
CA SER A 18 -21.41 -8.98 -11.27
C SER A 18 -20.59 -10.14 -10.70
N ASP A 19 -21.23 -11.28 -10.45
CA ASP A 19 -20.57 -12.47 -9.90
C ASP A 19 -19.91 -13.26 -11.03
N ILE A 20 -18.90 -12.67 -11.67
CA ILE A 20 -18.22 -13.29 -12.79
C ILE A 20 -16.99 -14.05 -12.30
N ASP A 21 -16.91 -15.32 -12.71
CA ASP A 21 -15.75 -16.18 -12.45
C ASP A 21 -14.51 -15.71 -13.22
N ILE A 22 -13.33 -15.97 -12.65
CA ILE A 22 -12.04 -15.63 -13.27
C ILE A 22 -11.90 -16.20 -14.69
N GLU A 23 -12.44 -17.38 -14.97
CA GLU A 23 -12.42 -17.98 -16.31
C GLU A 23 -13.21 -17.14 -17.33
N ASN A 24 -14.37 -16.62 -16.93
CA ASN A 24 -15.19 -15.74 -17.76
C ASN A 24 -14.51 -14.38 -17.95
N ILE A 25 -13.81 -13.89 -16.93
CA ILE A 25 -12.97 -12.71 -17.03
C ILE A 25 -11.83 -12.92 -18.05
N VAL A 26 -11.10 -14.04 -17.97
CA VAL A 26 -10.03 -14.37 -18.91
C VAL A 26 -10.55 -14.46 -20.34
N ASN A 27 -11.75 -15.01 -20.54
CA ASN A 27 -12.38 -15.07 -21.85
C ASN A 27 -12.74 -13.68 -22.39
N LYS A 28 -13.14 -12.72 -21.54
CA LYS A 28 -13.32 -11.31 -21.95
C LYS A 28 -11.99 -10.65 -22.32
N PHE A 29 -10.91 -11.04 -21.66
CA PHE A 29 -9.54 -10.58 -21.91
C PHE A 29 -8.81 -11.28 -23.06
N LYS A 30 -9.49 -12.15 -23.81
CA LYS A 30 -8.83 -13.03 -24.78
C LYS A 30 -8.02 -12.28 -25.84
N SER A 31 -8.39 -11.04 -26.18
CA SER A 31 -7.67 -10.15 -27.12
C SER A 31 -6.42 -9.52 -26.51
N ASP A 32 -6.49 -9.09 -25.25
CA ASP A 32 -5.42 -8.30 -24.64
C ASP A 32 -4.37 -9.21 -23.99
N LEU A 33 -4.72 -10.47 -23.77
CA LEU A 33 -3.85 -11.52 -23.25
C LEU A 33 -3.36 -12.50 -24.32
N GLN A 34 -3.47 -12.14 -25.62
CA GLN A 34 -3.31 -13.07 -26.75
C GLN A 34 -2.00 -13.87 -26.73
N GLU A 35 -0.91 -13.30 -26.24
CA GLU A 35 0.42 -13.94 -26.23
C GLU A 35 0.60 -15.00 -25.13
N LEU A 36 -0.28 -15.03 -24.12
CA LEU A 36 -0.20 -16.00 -23.03
C LEU A 36 -1.05 -17.23 -23.32
N ASP A 37 -0.63 -18.41 -22.87
CA ASP A 37 -1.53 -19.57 -22.79
C ASP A 37 -2.65 -19.31 -21.75
N TYR A 38 -3.75 -20.05 -21.87
CA TYR A 38 -4.92 -19.88 -21.00
C TYR A 38 -4.58 -20.00 -19.50
N GLY A 39 -3.65 -20.88 -19.13
CA GLY A 39 -3.24 -21.06 -17.73
C GLY A 39 -2.55 -19.82 -17.18
N ASN A 40 -1.65 -19.23 -17.95
CA ASN A 40 -0.96 -17.99 -17.62
C ASN A 40 -1.92 -16.80 -17.53
N ARG A 41 -2.97 -16.76 -18.35
CA ARG A 41 -4.03 -15.75 -18.25
C ARG A 41 -4.80 -15.87 -16.94
N VAL A 42 -5.22 -17.08 -16.58
CA VAL A 42 -5.91 -17.34 -15.31
C VAL A 42 -5.02 -16.98 -14.12
N ALA A 43 -3.73 -17.33 -14.17
CA ALA A 43 -2.76 -16.99 -13.12
C ALA A 43 -2.57 -15.47 -12.98
N ALA A 44 -2.49 -14.74 -14.09
CA ALA A 44 -2.37 -13.28 -14.09
C ALA A 44 -3.58 -12.62 -13.41
N ILE A 45 -4.80 -13.01 -13.77
CA ILE A 45 -6.02 -12.46 -13.17
C ILE A 45 -6.14 -12.83 -11.70
N LYS A 46 -5.84 -14.08 -11.31
CA LYS A 46 -5.82 -14.50 -9.90
C LYS A 46 -4.86 -13.63 -9.09
N LYS A 47 -3.64 -13.44 -9.58
CA LYS A 47 -2.63 -12.60 -8.91
C LYS A 47 -3.08 -11.15 -8.83
N ALA A 48 -3.70 -10.60 -9.87
CA ALA A 48 -4.21 -9.23 -9.86
C ALA A 48 -5.30 -9.03 -8.78
N VAL A 49 -6.28 -9.95 -8.71
CA VAL A 49 -7.33 -9.94 -7.67
C VAL A 49 -6.72 -10.06 -6.27
N GLU A 50 -5.77 -10.98 -6.09
CA GLU A 50 -5.07 -11.18 -4.82
C GLU A 50 -4.38 -9.88 -4.35
N ARG A 51 -3.63 -9.21 -5.24
CA ARG A 51 -2.93 -7.96 -4.91
C ARG A 51 -3.90 -6.83 -4.59
N LEU A 52 -5.00 -6.71 -5.32
CA LEU A 52 -6.05 -5.74 -4.96
C LEU A 52 -6.67 -6.05 -3.60
N ASN A 53 -6.92 -7.33 -3.29
CA ASN A 53 -7.46 -7.75 -2.00
C ASN A 53 -6.50 -7.45 -0.83
N GLN A 54 -5.19 -7.44 -1.08
CA GLN A 54 -4.16 -6.96 -0.14
C GLN A 54 -4.17 -5.43 0.04
N GLY A 55 -5.02 -4.70 -0.71
CA GLY A 55 -5.14 -3.26 -0.63
C GLY A 55 -4.25 -2.49 -1.61
N CYS A 56 -3.64 -3.16 -2.58
CA CYS A 56 -2.80 -2.49 -3.58
C CYS A 56 -3.63 -1.58 -4.51
N THR A 57 -3.00 -0.56 -5.07
CA THR A 57 -3.59 0.31 -6.09
C THR A 57 -3.71 -0.42 -7.42
N VAL A 58 -4.70 -0.03 -8.23
CA VAL A 58 -4.87 -0.61 -9.57
C VAL A 58 -3.67 -0.30 -10.47
N ASN A 59 -3.09 0.90 -10.36
CA ASN A 59 -1.90 1.29 -11.11
C ASN A 59 -0.72 0.36 -10.81
N TYR A 60 -0.44 0.12 -9.52
CA TYR A 60 0.59 -0.83 -9.12
C TYR A 60 0.35 -2.23 -9.67
N VAL A 61 -0.91 -2.69 -9.67
CA VAL A 61 -1.23 -4.01 -10.21
C VAL A 61 -1.07 -4.05 -11.73
N ALA A 62 -1.42 -2.99 -12.45
CA ALA A 62 -1.20 -2.90 -13.90
C ALA A 62 0.29 -2.91 -14.26
N ASP A 63 1.11 -2.12 -13.56
CA ASP A 63 2.56 -2.14 -13.70
C ASP A 63 3.13 -3.54 -13.39
N GLY A 64 2.65 -4.17 -12.31
CA GLY A 64 3.04 -5.53 -11.94
C GLY A 64 2.65 -6.58 -12.99
N LEU A 65 1.48 -6.47 -13.63
CA LEU A 65 1.07 -7.38 -14.70
C LEU A 65 2.00 -7.28 -15.93
N ARG A 66 2.44 -6.06 -16.26
CA ARG A 66 3.45 -5.84 -17.31
C ARG A 66 4.77 -6.51 -16.96
N GLU A 67 5.22 -6.38 -15.73
CA GLU A 67 6.49 -6.97 -15.26
C GLU A 67 6.43 -8.50 -15.12
N TRP A 68 5.35 -9.05 -14.54
CA TRP A 68 5.27 -10.47 -14.20
C TRP A 68 4.89 -11.34 -15.40
N TYR A 69 4.12 -10.78 -16.35
CA TYR A 69 3.49 -11.55 -17.42
C TYR A 69 3.57 -10.88 -18.80
N GLY A 70 4.22 -9.72 -18.93
CA GLY A 70 4.30 -8.99 -20.20
C GLY A 70 2.98 -8.34 -20.64
N ILE A 71 1.96 -8.30 -19.77
CA ILE A 71 0.63 -7.79 -20.11
C ILE A 71 0.61 -6.27 -19.92
N THR A 72 0.45 -5.52 -21.00
CA THR A 72 0.26 -4.07 -20.93
C THR A 72 -1.22 -3.74 -21.01
N MET A 73 -1.72 -2.98 -20.04
CA MET A 73 -3.13 -2.64 -19.92
C MET A 73 -3.31 -1.36 -19.14
N GLU A 74 -4.28 -0.55 -19.54
CA GLU A 74 -4.61 0.67 -18.81
C GLU A 74 -5.26 0.35 -17.46
N ALA A 75 -4.89 1.10 -16.43
CA ALA A 75 -5.39 0.85 -15.08
C ALA A 75 -6.91 1.02 -14.97
N SER A 76 -7.51 1.90 -15.78
CA SER A 76 -8.97 2.08 -15.87
C SER A 76 -9.66 0.82 -16.43
N GLU A 77 -9.09 0.21 -17.46
CA GLU A 77 -9.58 -1.02 -18.08
C GLU A 77 -9.47 -2.20 -17.11
N LEU A 78 -8.30 -2.34 -16.47
CA LEU A 78 -8.07 -3.35 -15.45
C LEU A 78 -9.07 -3.21 -14.30
N LYS A 79 -9.32 -1.98 -13.84
CA LYS A 79 -10.30 -1.70 -12.78
C LYS A 79 -11.71 -2.12 -13.19
N ALA A 80 -12.17 -1.66 -14.35
CA ALA A 80 -13.53 -1.92 -14.83
C ALA A 80 -13.81 -3.42 -14.97
N LEU A 81 -12.78 -4.18 -15.31
CA LEU A 81 -12.90 -5.62 -15.46
C LEU A 81 -12.78 -6.37 -14.13
N LEU A 82 -11.78 -6.07 -13.29
CA LEU A 82 -11.60 -6.79 -12.02
C LEU A 82 -12.73 -6.53 -11.01
N LEU A 83 -13.42 -5.38 -11.10
CA LEU A 83 -14.60 -5.09 -10.28
C LEU A 83 -15.77 -6.06 -10.54
N GLN A 84 -15.75 -6.79 -11.66
CA GLN A 84 -16.72 -7.83 -11.98
C GLN A 84 -16.33 -9.20 -11.40
N SER A 85 -15.18 -9.31 -10.71
CA SER A 85 -14.74 -10.57 -10.12
C SER A 85 -15.49 -10.85 -8.82
N LYS A 86 -16.09 -12.03 -8.71
CA LYS A 86 -16.66 -12.51 -7.44
C LYS A 86 -15.62 -12.62 -6.32
N ASP A 87 -14.37 -12.88 -6.69
CA ASP A 87 -13.25 -13.08 -5.76
C ASP A 87 -12.67 -11.74 -5.24
N LEU A 88 -13.13 -10.60 -5.78
CA LEU A 88 -12.71 -9.29 -5.32
C LEU A 88 -13.51 -8.87 -4.07
N LEU A 89 -12.79 -8.62 -2.98
CA LEU A 89 -13.37 -8.13 -1.73
C LEU A 89 -13.95 -6.73 -1.90
N PRO A 90 -14.98 -6.33 -1.13
CA PRO A 90 -15.45 -4.95 -1.11
C PRO A 90 -14.33 -3.94 -0.78
N GLU A 91 -14.44 -2.70 -1.28
CA GLU A 91 -13.39 -1.67 -1.09
C GLU A 91 -12.97 -1.48 0.35
N GLU A 92 -13.94 -1.42 1.25
CA GLU A 92 -13.71 -1.16 2.67
C GLU A 92 -12.93 -2.28 3.33
N GLU A 93 -13.09 -3.53 2.88
CA GLU A 93 -12.27 -4.64 3.32
C GLU A 93 -10.86 -4.57 2.74
N ARG A 94 -10.71 -4.24 1.45
CA ARG A 94 -9.39 -4.05 0.83
C ARG A 94 -8.61 -2.93 1.51
N LYS A 95 -9.27 -1.83 1.89
CA LYS A 95 -8.67 -0.72 2.65
C LYS A 95 -8.17 -1.14 4.02
N LYS A 96 -8.93 -1.99 4.74
CA LYS A 96 -8.53 -2.55 6.04
C LYS A 96 -7.33 -3.48 5.93
N ASN A 97 -7.14 -4.13 4.78
CA ASN A 97 -6.02 -5.03 4.55
C ASN A 97 -4.68 -4.30 4.30
N ILE A 98 -4.68 -2.98 4.06
CA ILE A 98 -3.47 -2.20 3.80
C ILE A 98 -2.51 -2.29 4.99
N ASP A 99 -2.97 -1.95 6.20
CA ASP A 99 -2.11 -1.90 7.39
C ASP A 99 -1.57 -3.29 7.73
N LYS A 100 -2.43 -4.30 7.63
CA LYS A 100 -2.03 -5.69 7.78
C LYS A 100 -0.93 -6.06 6.78
N SER A 101 -1.10 -5.72 5.50
CA SER A 101 -0.12 -6.05 4.46
C SER A 101 1.20 -5.31 4.65
N LEU A 102 1.16 -4.04 5.05
CA LEU A 102 2.35 -3.27 5.40
C LEU A 102 3.12 -3.93 6.56
N LEU A 103 2.41 -4.37 7.61
CA LEU A 103 3.04 -4.95 8.80
C LEU A 103 3.42 -6.43 8.67
N THR A 104 2.90 -7.17 7.68
CA THR A 104 3.20 -8.61 7.52
C THR A 104 3.94 -8.96 6.24
N ILE A 105 3.63 -8.33 5.10
CA ILE A 105 4.23 -8.64 3.79
C ILE A 105 5.39 -7.70 3.51
N GLU A 106 5.20 -6.40 3.74
CA GLU A 106 6.20 -5.37 3.45
C GLU A 106 7.11 -5.06 4.62
N ARG A 107 6.91 -5.76 5.74
CA ARG A 107 7.75 -5.63 6.93
C ARG A 107 9.21 -5.86 6.52
N PRO A 108 10.11 -4.89 6.73
CA PRO A 108 11.53 -5.12 6.50
C PRO A 108 12.03 -6.19 7.46
N GLU A 109 12.88 -7.08 6.95
CA GLU A 109 13.76 -7.87 7.81
C GLU A 109 14.78 -6.93 8.46
N ASP A 110 15.29 -7.30 9.63
CA ASP A 110 16.25 -6.47 10.37
C ASP A 110 17.42 -6.04 9.47
N GLY A 111 17.61 -4.72 9.35
CA GLY A 111 18.65 -4.10 8.51
C GLY A 111 18.24 -3.78 7.06
N LYS A 112 17.06 -4.19 6.59
CA LYS A 112 16.55 -3.79 5.26
C LYS A 112 15.88 -2.41 5.32
N LYS A 113 16.23 -1.53 4.38
CA LYS A 113 15.58 -0.22 4.23
C LYS A 113 14.20 -0.39 3.59
N ILE A 114 13.21 0.33 4.14
CA ILE A 114 11.87 0.44 3.57
C ILE A 114 11.88 1.44 2.40
N ASP A 115 11.40 1.02 1.25
CA ASP A 115 11.19 1.95 0.13
C ASP A 115 9.81 2.61 0.25
N LEU A 116 9.77 3.80 0.87
CA LEU A 116 8.51 4.52 1.05
C LEU A 116 7.87 4.98 -0.27
N ALA A 117 8.66 5.29 -1.30
CA ALA A 117 8.13 5.71 -2.59
C ALA A 117 7.39 4.54 -3.26
N TYR A 118 8.01 3.35 -3.22
CA TYR A 118 7.37 2.12 -3.65
C TYR A 118 6.09 1.82 -2.87
N LEU A 119 6.12 1.92 -1.54
CA LEU A 119 4.92 1.69 -0.72
C LEU A 119 3.82 2.73 -0.94
N GLN A 120 4.17 3.99 -1.20
CA GLN A 120 3.20 5.03 -1.55
C GLN A 120 2.55 4.74 -2.89
N HIS A 121 3.31 4.34 -3.90
CA HIS A 121 2.75 3.92 -5.18
C HIS A 121 1.83 2.69 -5.04
N LYS A 122 2.28 1.71 -4.23
CA LYS A 122 1.57 0.44 -4.01
C LYS A 122 0.28 0.59 -3.21
N TYR A 123 0.23 1.41 -2.17
CA TYR A 123 -0.94 1.51 -1.26
C TYR A 123 -1.64 2.86 -1.25
N LYS A 124 -1.12 3.86 -1.99
CA LYS A 124 -1.61 5.25 -2.00
C LYS A 124 -1.68 5.88 -0.61
N ARG A 125 -0.75 5.50 0.27
CA ARG A 125 -0.58 6.09 1.61
C ARG A 125 0.62 7.00 1.61
N GLY A 126 0.48 8.19 2.19
CA GLY A 126 1.56 9.17 2.27
C GLY A 126 2.65 8.73 3.23
N TYR A 127 3.85 9.29 3.06
CA TYR A 127 5.00 8.97 3.93
C TYR A 127 4.71 9.13 5.42
N PRO A 128 4.03 10.20 5.91
CA PRO A 128 3.74 10.34 7.33
C PRO A 128 2.91 9.19 7.89
N TYR A 129 1.98 8.67 7.10
CA TYR A 129 1.13 7.54 7.51
C TYR A 129 1.94 6.25 7.63
N ILE A 130 2.75 5.94 6.61
CA ILE A 130 3.52 4.70 6.58
C ILE A 130 4.61 4.72 7.65
N ASP A 131 5.28 5.86 7.82
CA ASP A 131 6.30 6.04 8.84
C ASP A 131 5.73 5.91 10.26
N ASP A 132 4.60 6.59 10.55
CA ASP A 132 3.91 6.47 11.85
C ASP A 132 3.46 5.03 12.13
N LEU A 133 2.90 4.34 11.12
CA LEU A 133 2.48 2.95 11.24
C LEU A 133 3.66 2.05 11.63
N TYR A 134 4.80 2.18 10.97
CA TYR A 134 5.97 1.35 11.28
C TYR A 134 6.61 1.72 12.62
N ARG A 135 6.79 3.01 12.94
CA ARG A 135 7.32 3.45 14.25
C ARG A 135 6.53 2.88 15.42
N LYS A 136 5.20 2.84 15.31
CA LYS A 136 4.31 2.35 16.37
C LYS A 136 4.31 0.83 16.53
N ASN A 137 4.57 0.09 15.45
CA ASN A 137 4.36 -1.37 15.42
C ASN A 137 5.64 -2.18 15.25
N ILE A 138 6.76 -1.55 14.90
CA ILE A 138 8.06 -2.19 14.72
C ILE A 138 9.10 -1.42 15.53
N PHE A 139 9.37 -1.89 16.76
CA PHE A 139 10.31 -1.23 17.68
C PHE A 139 11.74 -1.11 17.14
N SER A 140 12.20 -2.08 16.34
CA SER A 140 13.51 -1.99 15.66
C SER A 140 13.56 -0.94 14.54
N TYR A 141 12.41 -0.45 14.06
CA TYR A 141 12.34 0.59 13.04
C TYR A 141 12.44 2.00 13.63
N SER A 142 11.88 2.20 14.83
CA SER A 142 12.01 3.44 15.60
C SER A 142 13.46 3.63 16.04
N GLY A 143 14.25 4.32 15.20
CA GLY A 143 15.69 4.51 15.40
C GLY A 143 16.55 4.19 14.18
N SER A 144 15.97 3.73 13.06
CA SER A 144 16.73 3.49 11.83
C SER A 144 17.11 4.78 11.10
N ASP A 145 18.29 4.80 10.45
CA ASP A 145 18.78 5.90 9.60
C ASP A 145 17.77 6.35 8.54
N LEU A 146 16.89 5.45 8.10
CA LEU A 146 15.84 5.74 7.13
C LEU A 146 14.70 6.56 7.75
N CYS A 147 14.30 6.23 8.97
CA CYS A 147 13.29 6.97 9.72
C CYS A 147 13.80 8.39 10.01
N GLU A 148 15.08 8.53 10.31
CA GLU A 148 15.78 9.82 10.39
C GLU A 148 15.85 10.54 9.05
N ALA A 149 16.20 9.87 7.96
CA ALA A 149 16.30 10.47 6.63
C ALA A 149 14.95 10.94 6.08
N LEU A 150 13.88 10.18 6.30
CA LEU A 150 12.52 10.55 5.88
C LEU A 150 11.94 11.68 6.72
N TYR A 151 12.23 11.67 8.02
CA TYR A 151 11.89 12.77 8.89
C TYR A 151 12.66 14.04 8.51
N PHE A 152 13.96 13.91 8.22
CA PHE A 152 14.80 14.99 7.69
C PHE A 152 14.21 15.53 6.39
N GLN A 153 13.78 14.68 5.46
CA GLN A 153 13.20 15.10 4.19
C GLN A 153 11.81 15.75 4.35
N ALA A 154 11.00 15.31 5.30
CA ALA A 154 9.71 15.93 5.62
C ALA A 154 9.89 17.30 6.29
N VAL A 155 10.81 17.39 7.25
CA VAL A 155 11.15 18.63 7.95
C VAL A 155 11.83 19.63 7.02
N TYR A 156 12.76 19.22 6.16
CA TYR A 156 13.42 20.12 5.20
C TYR A 156 12.44 20.71 4.17
N ASN A 157 11.37 19.97 3.84
CA ASN A 157 10.32 20.45 2.94
C ASN A 157 9.25 21.30 3.64
N LEU A 158 9.12 21.24 4.97
CA LEU A 158 8.09 21.95 5.75
C LEU A 158 8.64 23.11 6.60
N CYS A 159 9.84 22.96 7.16
CA CYS A 159 10.54 23.95 7.98
C CYS A 159 11.61 24.64 7.13
N LYS A 160 11.44 25.95 6.93
CA LYS A 160 12.44 26.80 6.26
C LYS A 160 13.59 27.19 7.19
N ASP A 161 13.44 26.99 8.49
CA ASP A 161 14.36 27.52 9.48
C ASP A 161 15.17 26.41 10.14
N LYS A 162 16.50 26.55 10.07
CA LYS A 162 17.46 25.51 10.45
C LYS A 162 17.53 25.31 11.97
N GLU A 163 17.30 26.37 12.75
CA GLU A 163 17.40 26.34 14.20
C GLU A 163 16.30 25.47 14.85
N GLU A 164 15.10 25.51 14.29
CA GLU A 164 13.97 24.67 14.74
C GLU A 164 14.24 23.17 14.47
N ILE A 165 14.99 22.87 13.40
CA ILE A 165 15.44 21.52 13.06
C ILE A 165 16.49 21.05 14.06
N ASP A 166 17.49 21.88 14.35
CA ASP A 166 18.58 21.55 15.27
C ASP A 166 18.04 21.35 16.71
N GLU A 167 17.10 22.18 17.17
CA GLU A 167 16.44 22.03 18.49
C GLU A 167 15.62 20.73 18.59
N TYR A 168 14.91 20.37 17.53
CA TYR A 168 14.15 19.13 17.50
C TYR A 168 15.05 17.89 17.62
N PHE A 169 16.18 17.84 16.92
CA PHE A 169 17.14 16.73 17.03
C PHE A 169 17.72 16.61 18.43
N GLU A 170 18.04 17.72 19.09
CA GLU A 170 18.52 17.73 20.48
C GLU A 170 17.46 17.24 21.48
N ASN A 171 16.17 17.50 21.23
CA ASN A 171 15.09 16.95 22.04
C ASN A 171 14.94 15.44 21.81
N LEU A 172 14.99 14.99 20.55
CA LEU A 172 14.79 13.60 20.19
C LEU A 172 15.94 12.71 20.67
N LYS A 173 17.18 13.22 20.62
CA LYS A 173 18.34 12.56 21.21
C LYS A 173 18.18 12.36 22.72
N ARG A 174 17.72 13.38 23.44
CA ARG A 174 17.43 13.29 24.89
C ARG A 174 16.34 12.27 25.20
N GLU A 175 15.27 12.20 24.40
CA GLU A 175 14.22 11.20 24.59
C GLU A 175 14.73 9.77 24.39
N ARG A 176 15.64 9.57 23.44
CA ARG A 176 16.29 8.27 23.20
C ARG A 176 17.21 7.87 24.35
N GLU A 177 18.06 8.78 24.82
CA GLU A 177 18.94 8.54 25.97
C GLU A 177 18.12 8.15 27.20
N ALA A 178 17.02 8.85 27.46
CA ALA A 178 16.12 8.55 28.57
C ALA A 178 15.35 7.22 28.41
N ALA A 179 15.02 6.81 27.18
CA ALA A 179 14.39 5.52 26.92
C ALA A 179 15.39 4.36 27.12
N GLN A 180 16.64 4.56 26.69
CA GLN A 180 17.71 3.58 26.79
C GLN A 180 18.14 3.36 28.25
N GLU A 181 18.26 4.43 29.05
CA GLU A 181 18.50 4.34 30.50
C GLU A 181 17.38 3.58 31.24
N LYS A 182 16.13 3.72 30.80
CA LYS A 182 14.99 2.98 31.39
C LYS A 182 15.00 1.49 31.06
N GLU A 183 15.40 1.12 29.85
CA GLU A 183 15.59 -0.28 29.48
C GLU A 183 16.76 -0.90 30.28
N GLU A 184 17.88 -0.19 30.44
CA GLU A 184 19.01 -0.67 31.23
C GLU A 184 18.64 -0.87 32.71
N GLN A 185 17.86 0.05 33.30
CA GLN A 185 17.40 -0.07 34.70
C GLN A 185 16.32 -1.14 34.95
N THR A 186 15.64 -1.63 33.92
CA THR A 186 14.61 -2.67 34.05
C THR A 186 15.14 -4.08 33.81
N THR A 187 16.43 -4.21 33.44
CA THR A 187 17.09 -5.48 33.13
C THR A 187 18.09 -5.93 34.21
N GLU A 188 18.29 -5.12 35.28
CA GLU A 188 18.93 -5.51 36.55
C GLU A 188 17.92 -5.97 37.61
#